data_AF-A0A1C5HKR0-F1
#
_entry.id   AF-A0A1C5HKR0-F1
#
_cell.length_a   1.000
_cell.length_b   1.000
_cell.length_c   1.000
_cell.angle_alpha   90.00
_cell.angle_beta   90.00
_cell.angle_gamma   90.00
#
_symmetry.space_group_name_H-M   'P 1'
#
loop_
_entity.id
_entity.type
_entity.pdbx_description
1 polymer ?
#
loop_
_entity_poly.entity_id
_entity_poly.type
_entity_poly.pdbx_seq_one_letter_code
_entity_poly.pdbx_strand_id
1 'polypeptide(L)'
;MGEAAARVGLTTYTLRWYEQEGLVAPVGRDSAGRRRYTDSDLDWLVLLTRLRRTGMPVRDMRRYAELARLGDRTLGARRALFEAHRARVLARMAELEEDLKVLNYKIDIYRKAEEGR
;
A
#
# COMPACT_ATOMS: atom_id res chain seq x y z
N MET A 1 20.16 9.94 -1.01
CA MET A 1 18.80 9.72 -1.53
C MET A 1 18.58 8.28 -2.04
N GLY A 2 19.55 7.34 -1.91
CA GLY A 2 19.46 6.01 -2.52
C GLY A 2 19.07 4.84 -1.61
N GLU A 3 19.42 4.84 -0.33
CA GLU A 3 19.29 3.63 0.50
C GLU A 3 17.84 3.26 0.87
N ALA A 4 17.04 4.22 1.36
CA ALA A 4 15.64 3.97 1.74
C ALA A 4 14.75 3.64 0.52
N ALA A 5 14.98 4.34 -0.60
CA ALA A 5 14.28 4.11 -1.86
C ALA A 5 14.59 2.72 -2.42
N ALA A 6 15.84 2.27 -2.35
CA ALA A 6 16.24 0.93 -2.79
C ALA A 6 15.74 -0.18 -1.85
N ARG A 7 15.70 0.07 -0.53
CA ARG A 7 15.28 -0.92 0.48
C ARG A 7 13.76 -1.09 0.56
N VAL A 8 12.99 -0.05 0.25
CA VAL A 8 11.51 -0.08 0.22
C VAL A 8 10.96 -0.17 -1.22
N GLY A 9 11.81 0.01 -2.24
CA GLY A 9 11.41 0.01 -3.65
C GLY A 9 10.60 1.24 -4.06
N LEU A 10 10.68 2.35 -3.33
CA LEU A 10 9.89 3.56 -3.57
C LEU A 10 10.68 4.59 -4.37
N THR A 11 10.05 5.14 -5.40
CA THR A 11 10.62 6.27 -6.14
C THR A 11 10.61 7.54 -5.29
N THR A 12 11.52 8.48 -5.60
CA THR A 12 11.54 9.81 -4.96
C THR A 12 10.20 10.55 -5.11
N TYR A 13 9.50 10.32 -6.22
CA TYR A 13 8.17 10.86 -6.47
C TYR A 13 7.16 10.34 -5.45
N THR A 14 7.11 9.03 -5.20
CA THR A 14 6.17 8.43 -4.24
C THR A 14 6.44 8.90 -2.81
N LEU A 15 7.70 9.06 -2.43
CA LEU A 15 8.07 9.60 -1.11
C LEU A 15 7.60 11.06 -0.94
N ARG A 16 7.85 11.91 -1.95
CA ARG A 16 7.37 13.30 -1.95
C ARG A 16 5.84 13.37 -1.89
N TRP A 17 5.17 12.47 -2.61
CA TRP A 17 3.72 12.36 -2.56
C TRP A 17 3.24 12.01 -1.14
N TYR A 18 3.84 11.02 -0.46
CA TYR A 18 3.48 10.69 0.92
C TYR A 18 3.67 11.87 1.89
N GLU A 19 4.72 12.68 1.72
CA GLU A 19 4.92 13.91 2.50
C GLU A 19 3.81 14.95 2.21
N GLN A 20 3.51 15.20 0.93
CA GLN A 20 2.48 16.17 0.50
C GLN A 20 1.08 15.78 1.00
N GLU A 21 0.79 14.49 1.00
CA GLU A 21 -0.47 13.94 1.49
C GLU A 21 -0.54 13.89 3.02
N GLY A 22 0.51 14.30 3.73
CA GLY A 22 0.57 14.31 5.19
C GLY A 22 0.62 12.91 5.81
N LEU A 23 1.10 11.91 5.08
CA LEU A 23 1.18 10.51 5.52
C LEU A 23 2.50 10.20 6.25
N VAL A 24 3.55 10.97 5.94
CA VAL A 24 4.88 10.86 6.55
C VAL A 24 5.27 12.24 7.05
N ALA A 25 5.83 12.31 8.27
CA ALA A 25 6.35 13.56 8.81
C ALA A 25 7.62 13.98 8.03
N PRO A 26 7.96 15.28 7.97
CA PRO A 26 9.22 15.70 7.38
C PRO A 26 10.39 15.01 8.08
N VAL A 27 11.13 14.19 7.35
CA VAL A 27 12.34 13.55 7.87
C VAL A 27 13.50 14.53 7.90
N GLY A 28 14.31 14.45 8.96
CA GLY A 28 15.53 15.24 9.10
C GLY A 28 16.48 15.02 7.91
N ARG A 29 17.34 16.00 7.65
CA ARG A 29 18.40 15.88 6.64
C ARG A 29 19.74 15.54 7.31
N ASP A 30 20.54 14.69 6.66
CA ASP A 30 21.93 14.47 7.05
C ASP A 30 22.82 15.67 6.65
N SER A 31 24.10 15.63 7.04
CA SER A 31 25.09 16.67 6.72
C SER A 31 25.35 16.83 5.22
N ALA A 32 24.96 15.86 4.39
CA ALA A 32 25.03 15.90 2.94
C ALA A 32 23.70 16.35 2.30
N GLY A 33 22.73 16.83 3.08
CA GLY A 33 21.44 17.34 2.61
C GLY A 33 20.45 16.26 2.20
N ARG A 34 20.71 14.97 2.51
CA ARG A 34 19.87 13.83 2.14
C ARG A 34 18.89 13.52 3.26
N ARG A 35 17.67 13.08 2.92
CA ARG A 35 16.67 12.62 3.90
C ARG A 35 17.24 11.45 4.73
N ARG A 36 17.10 11.52 6.05
CA ARG A 36 17.51 10.50 7.02
C ARG A 36 16.26 9.80 7.57
N TYR A 37 16.09 8.54 7.22
CA TYR A 37 15.02 7.69 7.71
C TYR A 37 15.56 6.79 8.83
N THR A 38 14.78 6.64 9.89
CA THR A 38 14.98 5.60 10.91
C THR A 38 14.38 4.27 10.43
N ASP A 39 14.73 3.16 11.08
CA ASP A 39 14.12 1.86 10.75
C ASP A 39 12.59 1.89 10.93
N SER A 40 12.08 2.57 11.96
CA SER A 40 10.65 2.76 12.17
C SER A 40 9.98 3.57 11.04
N ASP A 41 10.67 4.55 10.46
CA ASP A 41 10.16 5.27 9.29
C ASP A 41 10.09 4.35 8.06
N LEU A 42 11.06 3.45 7.89
CA LEU A 42 11.07 2.48 6.80
C LEU A 42 9.92 1.49 6.94
N ASP A 43 9.68 0.95 8.14
CA ASP A 43 8.55 0.06 8.41
C ASP A 43 7.19 0.76 8.15
N TRP A 44 7.09 2.03 8.54
CA TRP A 44 5.92 2.85 8.25
C TRP A 44 5.69 3.04 6.75
N LEU A 45 6.74 3.32 5.98
CA LEU A 45 6.69 3.45 4.53
C LEU A 45 6.29 2.14 3.84
N VAL A 46 6.82 1.01 4.32
CA VAL A 46 6.44 -0.33 3.85
C VAL A 46 4.95 -0.55 4.07
N LEU A 47 4.43 -0.25 5.27
CA LEU A 47 3.01 -0.38 5.59
C LEU A 47 2.14 0.49 4.66
N LEU A 48 2.42 1.79 4.54
CA LEU A 48 1.67 2.70 3.66
C LEU A 48 1.62 2.20 2.22
N THR A 49 2.73 1.65 1.73
CA THR A 49 2.83 1.09 0.38
C THR A 49 1.95 -0.15 0.21
N ARG A 50 1.90 -1.03 1.21
CA ARG A 50 0.99 -2.19 1.19
C ARG A 50 -0.46 -1.75 1.20
N LEU A 51 -0.85 -0.80 2.06
CA LEU A 51 -2.21 -0.27 2.14
C LEU A 51 -2.66 0.40 0.85
N ARG A 52 -1.78 1.19 0.21
CA ARG A 52 -2.06 1.76 -1.10
C ARG A 52 -2.27 0.68 -2.16
N ARG A 53 -1.39 -0.33 -2.19
CA ARG A 53 -1.45 -1.42 -3.17
C ARG A 53 -2.72 -2.28 -3.03
N THR A 54 -3.24 -2.42 -1.81
CA THR A 54 -4.53 -3.08 -1.54
C THR A 54 -5.74 -2.16 -1.76
N GLY A 55 -5.54 -0.97 -2.33
CA GLY A 55 -6.62 -0.07 -2.70
C GLY A 55 -7.22 0.72 -1.54
N MET A 56 -6.49 0.90 -0.42
CA MET A 56 -6.96 1.78 0.64
C MET A 56 -7.06 3.22 0.10
N PRO A 57 -8.21 3.89 0.23
CA PRO A 57 -8.34 5.29 -0.17
C PRO A 57 -7.38 6.18 0.62
N VAL A 58 -6.82 7.18 -0.04
CA VAL A 58 -5.84 8.11 0.57
C VAL A 58 -6.43 8.82 1.79
N ARG A 59 -7.74 9.13 1.77
CA ARG A 59 -8.47 9.67 2.93
C ARG A 59 -8.37 8.77 4.16
N ASP A 60 -8.54 7.45 3.98
CA ASP A 60 -8.46 6.49 5.08
C ASP A 60 -7.00 6.32 5.55
N MET A 61 -6.03 6.37 4.63
CA MET A 61 -4.61 6.37 4.98
C MET A 61 -4.21 7.61 5.80
N ARG A 62 -4.72 8.79 5.44
CA ARG A 62 -4.51 10.04 6.21
C ARG A 62 -5.10 9.93 7.60
N ARG A 63 -6.35 9.45 7.70
CA ARG A 63 -7.00 9.19 8.99
C ARG A 63 -6.19 8.22 9.85
N TYR A 64 -5.66 7.15 9.27
CA TYR A 64 -4.78 6.22 9.98
C TYR A 64 -3.51 6.90 10.50
N ALA A 65 -2.85 7.72 9.67
CA ALA A 65 -1.66 8.47 10.05
C ALA A 65 -1.93 9.45 11.22
N GLU A 66 -3.07 10.15 11.18
CA GLU A 66 -3.51 11.00 12.29
C GLU A 66 -3.73 10.21 13.57
N LEU A 67 -4.47 9.10 13.50
CA LEU A 67 -4.72 8.24 14.66
C LEU A 67 -3.42 7.68 15.25
N ALA A 68 -2.47 7.27 14.40
CA ALA A 68 -1.18 6.74 14.82
C ALA A 68 -0.37 7.80 15.61
N ARG A 69 -0.37 9.06 15.16
CA ARG A 69 0.29 10.16 15.89
C ARG A 69 -0.30 10.43 17.28
N LEU A 70 -1.58 10.13 17.48
CA LEU A 70 -2.25 10.33 18.76
C LEU A 70 -1.90 9.24 19.80
N GLY A 71 -1.09 8.24 19.43
CA GLY A 71 -0.62 7.20 20.34
C GLY A 71 -1.72 6.20 20.76
N ASP A 72 -1.45 5.43 21.82
CA ASP A 72 -2.18 4.19 22.12
C ASP A 72 -3.67 4.36 22.46
N ARG A 73 -4.10 5.57 22.83
CA ARG A 73 -5.52 5.90 23.01
C ARG A 73 -6.38 5.66 21.76
N THR A 74 -5.79 5.55 20.57
CA THR A 74 -6.49 5.32 19.31
C THR A 74 -6.40 3.89 18.79
N LEU A 75 -5.82 2.94 19.53
CA LEU A 75 -5.63 1.56 19.05
C LEU A 75 -6.94 0.91 18.57
N GLY A 76 -8.05 1.13 19.28
CA GLY A 76 -9.37 0.64 18.86
C GLY A 76 -9.83 1.20 17.52
N ALA A 77 -9.65 2.51 17.29
CA ALA A 77 -10.01 3.16 16.03
C ALA A 77 -9.10 2.71 14.87
N ARG A 78 -7.80 2.52 15.12
CA ARG A 78 -6.85 1.98 14.14
C ARG A 78 -7.21 0.55 13.76
N ARG A 79 -7.55 -0.31 14.74
CA ARG A 79 -8.01 -1.68 14.50
C ARG A 79 -9.27 -1.71 13.64
N ALA A 80 -10.29 -0.91 14.00
CA ALA A 80 -11.54 -0.85 13.24
C ALA A 80 -11.32 -0.41 11.78
N LEU A 81 -10.40 0.54 11.55
CA LEU A 81 -10.02 0.95 10.19
C LEU A 81 -9.42 -0.21 9.39
N PHE A 82 -8.53 -0.99 9.99
CA PHE A 82 -7.93 -2.15 9.35
C PHE A 82 -8.92 -3.29 9.13
N GLU A 83 -9.82 -3.56 10.06
CA GLU A 83 -10.88 -4.57 9.90
C GLU A 83 -11.81 -4.20 8.74
N ALA A 84 -12.23 -2.93 8.67
CA ALA A 84 -13.05 -2.43 7.57
C ALA A 84 -12.31 -2.52 6.22
N HIS A 85 -11.02 -2.23 6.18
CA HIS A 85 -10.23 -2.38 4.95
C HIS A 85 -10.03 -3.85 4.57
N ARG A 86 -9.75 -4.72 5.54
CA ARG A 86 -9.62 -6.16 5.35
C ARG A 86 -10.88 -6.75 4.72
N ALA A 87 -12.06 -6.37 5.19
CA ALA A 87 -13.32 -6.80 4.60
C ALA A 87 -13.45 -6.41 3.12
N ARG A 88 -13.05 -5.18 2.75
CA ARG A 88 -13.03 -4.73 1.34
C ARG A 88 -12.03 -5.51 0.49
N VAL A 89 -10.83 -5.79 1.02
CA VAL A 89 -9.82 -6.58 0.30
C VAL A 89 -10.31 -8.00 0.04
N LEU A 90 -10.92 -8.65 1.05
CA LEU A 90 -11.48 -10.00 0.89
C LEU A 90 -12.61 -10.03 -0.14
N ALA A 91 -13.52 -9.05 -0.12
CA ALA A 91 -14.56 -8.93 -1.14
C ALA A 91 -13.96 -8.79 -2.54
N ARG A 92 -12.93 -7.94 -2.69
CA ARG A 92 -12.25 -7.77 -3.98
C ARG A 92 -11.52 -9.02 -4.47
N MET A 93 -10.93 -9.80 -3.55
CA MET A 93 -10.31 -11.07 -3.89
C MET A 93 -11.35 -12.06 -4.42
N ALA A 94 -12.50 -12.18 -3.76
CA ALA A 94 -13.57 -13.06 -4.21
C ALA A 94 -14.12 -12.68 -5.59
N GLU A 95 -14.29 -11.38 -5.87
CA GLU A 95 -14.67 -10.89 -7.20
C GLU A 95 -13.62 -11.27 -8.27
N LEU A 96 -12.34 -11.02 -7.98
CA LEU A 96 -11.25 -11.33 -8.91
C LEU A 96 -11.11 -12.83 -9.17
N GLU A 97 -11.35 -13.67 -8.16
CA GLU A 97 -11.38 -15.13 -8.30
C GLU A 97 -12.51 -15.58 -9.23
N GLU A 98 -13.68 -14.94 -9.16
CA GLU A 98 -14.80 -15.22 -10.07
C GLU A 98 -14.49 -14.76 -11.49
N ASP A 99 -13.97 -13.55 -11.66
CA ASP A 99 -13.57 -13.00 -12.97
C ASP A 99 -12.50 -13.90 -13.64
N LEU A 100 -11.56 -14.44 -12.85
CA LEU A 100 -10.51 -15.32 -13.34
C LEU A 100 -11.06 -16.62 -13.95
N LYS A 101 -12.20 -17.12 -13.47
CA LYS A 101 -12.84 -18.31 -14.07
C LYS A 101 -13.26 -18.07 -15.52
N VAL A 102 -13.80 -16.89 -15.82
CA VAL A 102 -14.19 -16.51 -17.18
C VAL A 102 -12.97 -16.42 -18.09
N LEU A 103 -11.89 -15.82 -17.60
CA LEU A 103 -10.64 -15.72 -18.34
C LEU A 103 -10.06 -17.10 -18.64
N ASN A 104 -10.00 -17.99 -17.65
CA ASN A 104 -9.52 -19.36 -17.81
C ASN A 104 -10.36 -20.15 -18.83
N TYR A 105 -11.69 -20.04 -18.75
CA TYR A 105 -12.60 -20.66 -19.71
C TYR A 105 -12.33 -20.20 -21.15
N LYS A 106 -12.11 -18.89 -21.36
CA LYS A 106 -11.79 -18.34 -22.69
C LYS A 106 -10.42 -18.80 -23.20
N ILE A 107 -9.42 -18.83 -22.33
CA ILE A 107 -8.08 -19.34 -22.66
C ILE A 107 -8.17 -20.80 -23.13
N ASP A 108 -8.93 -21.64 -22.42
CA ASP A 108 -9.07 -23.05 -22.77
C ASP A 108 -9.82 -23.27 -24.10
N ILE A 109 -10.81 -22.42 -24.41
CA ILE A 109 -11.45 -22.44 -25.74
C ILE A 109 -10.42 -22.20 -26.84
N TYR A 110 -9.59 -21.16 -26.68
CA TYR A 110 -8.63 -20.80 -27.72
C TYR A 110 -7.52 -21.84 -27.86
N ARG A 111 -7.02 -22.40 -26.75
CA ARG A 111 -6.02 -23.48 -26.79
C ARG A 111 -6.52 -24.69 -27.58
N LYS A 112 -7.77 -25.12 -27.36
CA LYS A 112 -8.37 -26.24 -28.12
C LYS A 112 -8.54 -25.92 -29.60
N ALA A 113 -8.84 -24.67 -29.95
CA ALA A 113 -8.97 -24.24 -31.33
C ALA A 113 -7.61 -24.18 -32.06
N GLU A 114 -6.53 -23.87 -31.35
CA GLU A 114 -5.16 -23.91 -31.87
C GLU A 114 -4.65 -25.34 -32.07
N GLU A 115 -4.93 -26.25 -31.14
CA GLU A 115 -4.52 -27.68 -31.21
C GLU A 115 -5.31 -28.50 -32.23
N GLY A 116 -6.51 -28.03 -32.61
CA GLY A 116 -7.37 -28.67 -33.61
C GLY A 116 -7.07 -28.28 -35.06
N ARG A 117 -5.96 -27.59 -35.32
CA ARG A 117 -5.41 -27.26 -36.64
C ARG A 117 -4.15 -28.08 -36.94
#